data_AF-A0A2P6RFN9-F1
#
_entry.id   AF-A0A2P6RFN9-F1
#
_cell.length_a   1.000
_cell.length_b   1.000
_cell.length_c   1.000
_cell.angle_alpha   90.00
_cell.angle_beta   90.00
_cell.angle_gamma   90.00
#
_symmetry.space_group_name_H-M   'P 1'
#
loop_
_entity.id
_entity.type
_entity.pdbx_description
1 polymer ?
#
loop_
_entity_poly.entity_id
_entity_poly.type
_entity_poly.pdbx_seq_one_letter_code
_entity_poly.pdbx_strand_id
1 'polypeptide(L)' 'MQGRKCTAHPTVRINVVLSEAKWVEPDPIDSSITDENLVTGAVWLGHPDFIFQLMALLAVRVSF' A
#
# COMPACT_ATOMS: atom_id res chain seq x y z
N MET A 1 -11.54 -7.00 1.82
CA MET A 1 -10.10 -7.28 1.92
C MET A 1 -9.84 -8.00 3.25
N GLN A 2 -10.62 -9.05 3.52
CA GLN A 2 -10.76 -9.59 4.86
C GLN A 2 -9.42 -10.05 5.45
N GLY A 3 -9.09 -9.55 6.64
CA GLY A 3 -7.87 -9.90 7.37
C GLY A 3 -6.57 -9.25 6.86
N ARG A 4 -6.58 -8.65 5.66
CA ARG A 4 -5.41 -8.04 5.01
C ARG A 4 -5.04 -6.72 5.67
N LYS A 5 -3.75 -6.42 5.76
CA LYS A 5 -3.25 -5.08 6.12
C LYS A 5 -3.18 -4.23 4.86
N CYS A 6 -3.81 -3.07 4.86
CA CYS A 6 -3.68 -2.14 3.75
C CYS A 6 -3.84 -0.68 4.20
N THR A 7 -3.22 0.20 3.43
CA THR A 7 -3.45 1.65 3.50
C THR A 7 -4.23 2.08 2.27
N ALA A 8 -4.76 3.30 2.30
CA ALA A 8 -5.40 3.93 1.16
C ALA A 8 -5.51 5.44 1.42
N HIS A 9 -6.14 6.18 0.51
CA HIS A 9 -6.44 7.58 0.76
C HIS A 9 -7.27 7.72 2.07
N PRO A 10 -6.96 8.66 2.97
CA PRO A 10 -7.64 8.75 4.27
C PRO A 10 -9.17 8.83 4.20
N THR A 11 -9.73 9.44 3.14
CA THR A 11 -11.19 9.53 2.96
C THR A 11 -11.85 8.18 2.67
N VAL A 12 -11.10 7.16 2.23
CA VAL A 12 -11.62 5.81 1.97
C VAL A 12 -11.30 4.84 3.11
N ARG A 13 -10.79 5.33 4.26
CA ARG A 13 -10.58 4.50 5.46
C ARG A 13 -11.82 3.69 5.84
N ILE A 14 -13.00 4.29 5.70
CA ILE A 14 -14.27 3.62 5.99
C ILE A 14 -14.46 2.36 5.12
N ASN A 15 -14.08 2.41 3.84
CA ASN A 15 -14.17 1.27 2.93
C ASN A 15 -13.20 0.14 3.33
N VAL A 16 -11.99 0.50 3.78
CA VAL A 16 -11.01 -0.48 4.26
C VAL A 16 -11.56 -1.25 5.45
N VAL A 17 -12.04 -0.53 6.47
CA VAL A 17 -12.59 -1.11 7.70
C VAL A 17 -13.85 -1.94 7.42
N LEU A 18 -14.80 -1.42 6.63
CA LEU A 18 -16.02 -2.16 6.26
C LEU A 18 -15.73 -3.40 5.42
N SER A 19 -14.59 -3.46 4.73
CA SER A 19 -14.14 -4.64 4.00
C SER A 19 -13.39 -5.67 4.87
N GLU A 20 -13.40 -5.47 6.19
CA GLU A 20 -12.73 -6.28 7.21
C GLU A 20 -11.20 -6.33 7.06
N ALA A 21 -10.60 -5.32 6.42
CA ALA A 21 -9.15 -5.13 6.40
C ALA A 21 -8.66 -4.37 7.63
N LYS A 22 -7.38 -4.59 7.97
CA LYS A 22 -6.64 -3.87 9.00
C LYS A 22 -6.08 -2.59 8.39
N TRP A 23 -6.70 -1.46 8.73
CA TRP A 23 -6.22 -0.14 8.34
C TRP A 23 -4.81 0.12 8.87
N VAL A 24 -3.91 0.52 7.99
CA VAL A 24 -2.59 1.04 8.34
C VAL A 24 -2.57 2.53 7.99
N GLU A 25 -2.31 3.37 8.99
CA GLU A 25 -2.21 4.81 8.81
C GLU A 25 -1.05 5.12 7.86
N PRO A 26 -1.26 5.88 6.77
CA PRO A 26 -0.19 6.32 5.89
C PRO A 26 0.54 7.50 6.54
N ASP A 27 1.50 7.19 7.40
CA ASP A 27 2.37 8.16 8.08
C ASP A 27 3.84 7.75 7.90
N PRO A 28 4.60 8.41 6.99
CA PRO A 28 4.23 9.58 6.20
C PRO A 28 3.23 9.27 5.07
N ILE A 29 2.52 10.29 4.57
CA ILE A 29 1.41 10.12 3.60
C ILE A 29 1.84 9.51 2.26
N ASP A 30 3.12 9.64 1.90
CA ASP A 30 3.74 9.09 0.69
C ASP A 30 4.27 7.64 0.89
N SER A 31 4.07 7.05 2.05
CA SER A 31 4.39 5.63 2.28
C SER A 31 3.38 4.69 1.64
N SER A 32 3.88 3.55 1.19
CA SER A 32 3.11 2.38 0.76
C SER A 32 3.37 1.21 1.70
N ILE A 33 2.46 0.24 1.71
CA ILE A 33 2.65 -0.99 2.48
C ILE A 33 2.44 -2.22 1.62
N THR A 34 3.19 -3.26 1.93
CA THR A 34 3.05 -4.59 1.35
C THR A 34 2.58 -5.58 2.43
N ASP A 35 1.47 -6.24 2.15
CA ASP A 35 0.95 -7.36 2.93
C ASP A 35 0.90 -8.58 2.03
N GLU A 36 1.85 -9.50 2.17
CA GLU A 36 2.06 -10.64 1.26
C GLU A 36 2.14 -10.20 -0.22
N ASN A 37 1.11 -10.51 -1.02
CA ASN A 37 1.02 -10.17 -2.44
C ASN A 37 0.24 -8.87 -2.74
N LEU A 38 -0.14 -8.10 -1.71
CA LEU A 38 -0.92 -6.87 -1.87
C LEU A 38 -0.05 -5.66 -1.51
N VAL A 39 0.20 -4.81 -2.50
CA VAL A 39 0.78 -3.48 -2.29
C VAL A 39 -0.34 -2.45 -2.30
N THR A 40 -0.34 -1.54 -1.33
CA THR A 40 -1.27 -0.41 -1.28
C THR A 40 -0.54 0.89 -0.95
N GLY A 41 -0.98 2.00 -1.54
CA GLY A 41 -0.48 3.35 -1.28
C GLY A 41 -1.63 4.33 -1.10
N ALA A 42 -1.37 5.45 -0.42
CA ALA A 42 -2.43 6.40 -0.06
C ALA A 42 -2.65 7.52 -1.08
N VAL A 43 -1.57 8.08 -1.63
CA VAL A 43 -1.59 9.21 -2.57
C VAL A 43 -0.54 9.06 -3.67
N TRP A 44 -0.67 9.87 -4.72
CA TRP A 44 0.23 9.86 -5.88
C TRP A 44 1.68 10.28 -5.55
N LEU A 45 1.91 11.03 -4.47
CA LEU A 45 3.27 11.33 -3.99
C LEU A 45 4.04 10.05 -3.62
N GLY A 46 3.34 8.99 -3.20
CA GLY A 46 3.93 7.70 -2.86
C GLY A 46 4.21 6.78 -4.05
N HIS A 47 4.05 7.24 -5.30
CA HIS A 47 4.32 6.41 -6.48
C HIS A 47 5.73 5.77 -6.49
N PRO A 48 6.82 6.46 -6.13
CA PRO A 48 8.14 5.84 -6.10
C PRO A 48 8.20 4.63 -5.15
N ASP A 49 7.68 4.77 -3.94
CA ASP A 49 7.66 3.69 -2.93
C ASP A 49 6.69 2.56 -3.35
N PHE A 50 5.50 2.91 -3.85
CA PHE A 50 4.54 1.94 -4.38
C PHE A 50 5.14 1.08 -5.51
N ILE A 51 5.77 1.72 -6.49
CA ILE A 51 6.41 1.03 -7.62
C ILE A 51 7.58 0.18 -7.12
N PHE A 52 8.40 0.70 -6.21
CA PHE A 52 9.51 -0.04 -5.62
C PHE A 52 9.04 -1.33 -4.93
N GLN A 53 7.99 -1.24 -4.12
CA GLN A 53 7.41 -2.40 -3.45
C GLN A 53 6.80 -3.41 -4.44
N LEU A 54 6.11 -2.92 -5.48
CA LEU A 54 5.58 -3.78 -6.54
C LEU A 54 6.70 -4.47 -7.33
N MET A 55 7.79 -3.77 -7.64
CA MET A 55 8.97 -4.35 -8.29
C MET A 55 9.57 -5.46 -7.44
N ALA A 56 9.63 -5.28 -6.11
CA ALA A 56 10.12 -6.31 -5.20
C ALA A 56 9.26 -7.59 -5.27
N LEU A 57 7.93 -7.47 -5.32
CA LEU A 57 7.02 -8.61 -5.48
C LEU A 57 7.17 -9.34 -6.82
N LEU A 58 7.47 -8.59 -7.88
CA LEU A 58 7.65 -9.12 -9.24
C LEU A 58 9.10 -9.55 -9.52
N ALA A 59 9.99 -9.47 -8.53
CA ALA A 59 11.42 -9.72 -8.68
C ALA A 59 12.10 -8.88 -9.78
N VAL A 60 11.56 -7.68 -10.05
CA VAL A 60 12.14 -6.72 -11.01
C VAL A 60 13.31 -5.99 -10.35
N ARG A 61 14.45 -5.91 -11.05
CA ARG A 61 15.66 -5.23 -10.57
C ARG A 61 16.16 -4.23 -11.60
N VAL A 62 16.71 -3.12 -11.12
CA VAL A 62 17.42 -2.12 -11.92
C VAL A 62 18.91 -2.20 -11.57
N SER A 63 19.76 -2.31 -12.58
CA SER A 63 21.23 -2.31 -12.47
C SER A 63 21.80 -1.14 -13.26
N PHE A 64 22.89 -0.56 -12.78
CA PHE A 64 23.60 0.57 -13.40
C PHE A 64 24.95 0.14 -13.97
#